data_AF-A0A8S1YG85-F1
#
_entry.id   AF-A0A8S1YG85-F1
#
_cell.length_a   1.000
_cell.length_b   1.000
_cell.length_c   1.000
_cell.angle_alpha   90.00
_cell.angle_beta   90.00
_cell.angle_gamma   90.00
#
_symmetry.space_group_name_H-M   'P 1'
#
loop_
_entity.id
_entity.type
_entity.pdbx_description
1 polymer ?
#
loop_
_entity_poly.entity_id
_entity_poly.type
_entity_poly.pdbx_seq_one_letter_code
_entity_poly.pdbx_strand_id
1 'polypeptide(L)'
;MQKYLGAIYYQFRYLMGRAFKETGLYFDQYGSRLSNDIAWLEPLSRHRKIMPLFGFYKPRISESASIQDNASLIGQVNLGENVQIGYGAILRADDQAIRIGSNSVVGDNTSIQCSRTRLPTNVLASVTIGQNVTIGDSCIINNSIIDDNVTIGSRTLILDGAQIERGSQIAEDSVVPPGRLIPSGQLWAGNPVQFVRNLNEKQIN
;
A
#
# COMPACT_ATOMS: atom_id res chain seq x y z
N MET A 1 -12.31 19.36 -28.79
CA MET A 1 -11.27 19.01 -29.79
C MET A 1 -9.84 19.22 -29.26
N GLN A 2 -9.49 20.37 -28.68
CA GLN A 2 -8.14 20.64 -28.12
C GLN A 2 -7.66 19.66 -27.04
N LYS A 3 -8.52 19.23 -26.11
CA LYS A 3 -8.16 18.23 -25.07
C LYS A 3 -7.78 16.86 -25.66
N TYR A 4 -8.41 16.47 -26.77
CA TYR A 4 -8.13 15.20 -27.45
C TYR A 4 -6.76 15.22 -28.17
N LEU A 5 -6.44 16.33 -28.83
CA LEU A 5 -5.11 16.53 -29.44
C LEU A 5 -3.99 16.50 -28.39
N GLY A 6 -4.21 17.10 -27.21
CA GLY A 6 -3.24 17.07 -26.11
C GLY A 6 -2.95 15.66 -25.60
N ALA A 7 -3.98 14.82 -25.45
CA ALA A 7 -3.83 13.44 -25.03
C ALA A 7 -3.07 12.59 -26.06
N ILE A 8 -3.41 12.73 -27.35
CA ILE A 8 -2.72 12.03 -28.45
C ILE A 8 -1.24 12.43 -28.51
N TYR A 9 -0.95 13.73 -28.37
CA TYR A 9 0.42 14.23 -28.38
C TYR A 9 1.25 13.72 -27.19
N TYR A 10 0.65 13.68 -25.99
CA TYR A 10 1.31 13.08 -24.81
C TYR A 10 1.61 11.59 -25.03
N GLN A 11 0.64 10.84 -25.54
CA GLN A 11 0.80 9.41 -25.79
C GLN A 11 1.85 9.12 -26.86
N PHE A 12 1.89 9.93 -27.93
CA PHE A 12 2.93 9.85 -28.95
C PHE A 12 4.33 10.11 -28.37
N ARG A 13 4.50 11.18 -27.57
CA ARG A 13 5.79 11.48 -26.91
C ARG A 13 6.23 10.37 -25.97
N TYR A 14 5.31 9.80 -25.20
CA TYR A 14 5.59 8.67 -24.31
C TYR A 14 6.07 7.44 -25.11
N LEU A 15 5.36 7.08 -26.18
CA LEU A 15 5.72 5.94 -27.03
C LEU A 15 7.08 6.13 -27.71
N MET A 16 7.33 7.31 -28.28
CA MET A 16 8.63 7.63 -28.88
C MET A 16 9.76 7.58 -27.86
N GLY A 17 9.56 8.18 -26.68
CA GLY A 17 10.55 8.15 -25.60
C GLY A 17 10.84 6.71 -25.12
N ARG A 18 9.82 5.87 -25.05
CA ARG A 18 9.98 4.44 -24.74
C ARG A 18 10.76 3.70 -25.82
N ALA A 19 10.43 3.91 -27.09
CA ALA A 19 11.12 3.30 -28.22
C ALA A 19 12.62 3.65 -28.22
N PHE A 20 12.97 4.92 -28.05
CA PHE A 20 14.38 5.34 -27.97
C PHE A 20 15.11 4.70 -26.78
N LYS A 21 14.48 4.66 -25.61
CA LYS A 21 15.07 4.04 -24.42
C LYS A 21 15.32 2.54 -24.62
N GLU A 22 14.37 1.84 -25.23
CA GLU A 22 14.50 0.42 -25.55
C GLU A 22 15.63 0.20 -26.57
N THR A 23 15.70 0.98 -27.65
CA THR A 23 16.80 0.87 -28.63
C THR A 23 18.18 1.16 -28.05
N GLY A 24 18.30 2.14 -27.14
CA GLY A 24 19.57 2.46 -26.48
C GLY A 24 20.08 1.31 -25.60
N LEU A 25 19.17 0.67 -24.84
CA LEU A 25 19.51 -0.52 -24.05
C LEU A 25 19.99 -1.68 -24.93
N TYR A 26 19.41 -1.85 -26.12
CA TYR A 26 19.88 -2.86 -27.07
C TYR A 26 21.29 -2.58 -27.60
N PHE A 27 21.62 -1.32 -27.90
CA PHE A 27 22.97 -0.95 -28.33
C PHE A 27 24.01 -1.19 -27.24
N ASP A 28 23.70 -0.84 -25.99
CA ASP A 28 24.57 -1.05 -24.84
C ASP A 28 24.84 -2.55 -24.58
N GLN A 29 23.78 -3.37 -24.62
CA GLN A 29 23.89 -4.82 -24.53
C GLN A 29 24.73 -5.41 -25.67
N TYR A 30 24.56 -4.92 -26.90
CA TYR A 30 25.32 -5.40 -28.05
C TYR A 30 26.79 -5.01 -27.95
N GLY A 31 27.09 -3.77 -27.56
CA GLY A 31 28.46 -3.30 -27.31
C GLY A 31 29.17 -4.11 -26.24
N SER A 32 28.48 -4.37 -25.11
CA SER A 32 29.00 -5.20 -24.01
C SER A 32 29.31 -6.64 -24.46
N ARG A 33 28.48 -7.21 -25.34
CA ARG A 33 28.73 -8.53 -25.94
C ARG A 33 29.95 -8.51 -26.86
N LEU A 34 30.16 -7.44 -27.62
CA LEU A 34 31.33 -7.30 -28.50
C LEU A 34 32.63 -7.12 -27.70
N SER A 35 32.59 -6.46 -26.55
CA SER A 35 33.77 -6.25 -25.69
C SER A 35 34.06 -7.41 -24.73
N ASN A 36 33.26 -8.49 -24.75
CA ASN A 36 33.27 -9.54 -23.72
C ASN A 36 33.12 -8.99 -22.29
N ASP A 37 32.42 -7.86 -22.15
CA ASP A 37 32.10 -7.29 -20.85
C ASP A 37 30.84 -7.97 -20.28
N ILE A 38 30.88 -8.27 -18.99
CA ILE A 38 29.77 -8.87 -18.24
C ILE A 38 28.92 -7.82 -17.54
N ALA A 39 29.23 -6.51 -17.65
CA ALA A 39 28.44 -5.43 -17.07
C ALA A 39 26.95 -5.48 -17.46
N TRP A 40 26.60 -5.97 -18.65
CA TRP A 40 25.20 -6.17 -19.06
C TRP A 40 24.45 -7.25 -18.26
N LEU A 41 25.18 -8.15 -17.59
CA LEU A 41 24.64 -9.20 -16.72
C LEU A 41 24.38 -8.70 -15.30
N GLU A 42 25.00 -7.60 -14.84
CA GLU A 42 24.73 -7.04 -13.52
C GLU A 42 23.28 -6.55 -13.47
N PRO A 43 22.36 -7.26 -12.79
CA PRO A 43 20.98 -6.83 -12.72
C PRO A 43 20.92 -5.73 -11.67
N LEU A 44 21.12 -4.48 -12.09
CA LEU A 44 20.72 -3.33 -11.27
C LEU A 44 19.27 -3.52 -10.84
N SER A 45 18.98 -3.27 -9.56
CA SER A 45 17.65 -3.48 -9.02
C SER A 45 16.63 -2.68 -9.84
N ARG A 46 15.68 -3.39 -10.44
CA ARG A 46 14.56 -2.79 -11.20
C ARG A 46 13.38 -2.42 -10.29
N HIS A 47 13.51 -2.70 -9.00
CA HIS A 47 12.54 -2.28 -8.00
C HIS A 47 12.41 -0.75 -8.00
N ARG A 48 11.18 -0.28 -7.82
CA ARG A 48 10.89 1.14 -7.67
C ARG A 48 10.07 1.32 -6.41
N LYS A 49 10.55 2.20 -5.54
CA LYS A 49 9.83 2.59 -4.32
C LYS A 49 8.47 3.23 -4.61
N ILE A 50 8.41 4.09 -5.63
CA ILE A 50 7.21 4.84 -6.01
C ILE A 50 6.89 4.51 -7.47
N MET A 51 5.70 3.94 -7.71
CA MET A 51 5.26 3.47 -9.02
C MET A 51 3.93 4.11 -9.41
N PRO A 52 3.94 5.15 -10.28
CA PRO A 52 2.71 5.70 -10.80
C PRO A 52 2.04 4.72 -11.78
N LEU A 53 0.71 4.67 -11.74
CA LEU A 53 -0.13 3.85 -12.63
C LEU A 53 -0.89 4.76 -13.62
N PHE A 54 -0.94 4.35 -14.89
CA PHE A 54 -1.65 5.06 -15.98
C PHE A 54 -1.35 6.56 -16.14
N GLY A 55 -0.18 7.03 -15.69
CA GLY A 55 0.26 8.43 -15.85
C GLY A 55 -0.39 9.46 -14.91
N PHE A 56 -1.55 9.17 -14.33
CA PHE A 56 -2.30 10.10 -13.46
C PHE A 56 -2.45 9.62 -12.01
N TYR A 57 -2.41 8.31 -11.76
CA TYR A 57 -2.47 7.76 -10.40
C TYR A 57 -1.06 7.67 -9.82
N LYS A 58 -0.65 8.72 -9.12
CA LYS A 58 0.64 8.82 -8.46
C LYS A 58 0.47 8.81 -6.93
N PRO A 59 1.35 8.13 -6.18
CA PRO A 59 1.39 8.26 -4.73
C PRO A 59 1.60 9.72 -4.30
N ARG A 60 0.77 10.20 -3.39
CA ARG A 60 0.90 11.50 -2.72
C ARG A 60 1.45 11.23 -1.32
N ILE A 61 2.67 11.70 -1.09
CA ILE A 61 3.44 11.41 0.11
C ILE A 61 3.74 12.75 0.78
N SER A 62 3.43 12.88 2.07
CA SER A 62 3.83 14.06 2.84
C SER A 62 5.36 14.15 2.96
N GLU A 63 5.90 15.35 3.06
CA GLU A 63 7.35 15.58 3.18
C GLU A 63 7.95 14.94 4.43
N SER A 64 7.16 14.82 5.50
CA SER A 64 7.58 14.19 6.76
C SER A 64 7.40 12.66 6.80
N ALA A 65 6.80 12.06 5.76
CA ALA A 65 6.61 10.61 5.73
C ALA A 65 7.93 9.89 5.41
N SER A 66 8.22 8.84 6.16
CA SER A 66 9.40 7.99 5.98
C SER A 66 9.02 6.70 5.28
N ILE A 67 9.69 6.38 4.17
CA ILE A 67 9.44 5.17 3.38
C ILE A 67 10.76 4.44 3.18
N GLN A 68 10.83 3.20 3.68
CA GLN A 68 12.03 2.37 3.55
C GLN A 68 12.35 2.01 2.09
N ASP A 69 13.62 1.72 1.81
CA ASP A 69 14.16 1.60 0.44
C ASP A 69 13.55 0.49 -0.41
N ASN A 70 13.24 -0.64 0.21
CA ASN A 70 12.65 -1.80 -0.45
C ASN A 70 11.11 -1.83 -0.40
N ALA A 71 10.46 -0.82 0.20
CA ALA A 71 9.00 -0.72 0.17
C ALA A 71 8.50 -0.36 -1.24
N SER A 72 7.28 -0.78 -1.61
CA SER A 72 6.68 -0.50 -2.91
C SER A 72 5.32 0.17 -2.76
N LEU A 73 5.20 1.42 -3.23
CA LEU A 73 3.94 2.17 -3.27
C LEU A 73 3.50 2.30 -4.73
N ILE A 74 2.34 1.71 -5.05
CA ILE A 74 1.85 1.56 -6.42
C ILE A 74 0.49 2.23 -6.55
N GLY A 75 0.34 3.11 -7.55
CA GLY A 75 -0.94 3.73 -7.88
C GLY A 75 -1.37 4.84 -6.91
N GLN A 76 -2.65 4.88 -6.54
CA GLN A 76 -3.25 5.97 -5.77
C GLN A 76 -3.09 5.78 -4.25
N VAL A 77 -1.85 5.94 -3.76
CA VAL A 77 -1.54 5.89 -2.32
C VAL A 77 -1.42 7.32 -1.76
N ASN A 78 -2.14 7.64 -0.69
CA ASN A 78 -2.05 8.92 -0.01
C ASN A 78 -1.54 8.70 1.42
N LEU A 79 -0.38 9.28 1.75
CA LEU A 79 0.20 9.23 3.10
C LEU A 79 0.13 10.61 3.76
N GLY A 80 -0.36 10.63 5.00
CA GLY A 80 -0.34 11.79 5.88
C GLY A 80 1.06 12.13 6.42
N GLU A 81 1.10 13.06 7.36
CA GLU A 81 2.35 13.50 8.00
C GLU A 81 2.91 12.44 8.94
N ASN A 82 4.23 12.34 9.03
CA ASN A 82 4.95 11.43 9.94
C ASN A 82 4.57 9.94 9.78
N VAL A 83 3.97 9.56 8.65
CA VAL A 83 3.68 8.16 8.35
C VAL A 83 5.00 7.41 8.13
N GLN A 84 5.11 6.23 8.71
CA GLN A 84 6.28 5.36 8.53
C GLN A 84 5.87 4.09 7.79
N ILE A 85 6.53 3.79 6.67
CA ILE A 85 6.32 2.57 5.89
C ILE A 85 7.56 1.70 6.01
N GLY A 86 7.41 0.54 6.65
CA GLY A 86 8.45 -0.43 6.96
C GLY A 86 9.07 -1.11 5.73
N TYR A 87 10.13 -1.87 6.00
CA TYR A 87 10.91 -2.58 4.99
C TYR A 87 10.06 -3.67 4.33
N GLY A 88 10.10 -3.76 3.00
CA GLY A 88 9.40 -4.79 2.24
C GLY A 88 7.88 -4.62 2.21
N ALA A 89 7.34 -3.53 2.79
CA ALA A 89 5.91 -3.25 2.74
C ALA A 89 5.45 -2.94 1.31
N ILE A 90 4.28 -3.44 0.92
CA ILE A 90 3.71 -3.28 -0.41
C ILE A 90 2.34 -2.65 -0.29
N LEU A 91 2.19 -1.42 -0.78
CA LEU A 91 0.94 -0.69 -0.83
C LEU A 91 0.49 -0.62 -2.29
N ARG A 92 -0.48 -1.46 -2.66
CA ARG A 92 -0.97 -1.59 -4.03
C ARG A 92 -2.38 -1.01 -4.18
N ALA A 93 -2.44 0.22 -4.67
CA ALA A 93 -3.65 1.00 -4.94
C ALA A 93 -3.90 1.12 -6.45
N ASP A 94 -4.04 -0.02 -7.14
CA ASP A 94 -4.28 -0.06 -8.60
C ASP A 94 -5.74 0.16 -8.99
N ASP A 95 -6.66 -0.41 -8.21
CA ASP A 95 -8.10 -0.33 -8.47
C ASP A 95 -8.78 0.84 -7.73
N GLN A 96 -8.42 1.04 -6.47
CA GLN A 96 -8.98 2.06 -5.58
C GLN A 96 -7.87 2.68 -4.71
N ALA A 97 -8.16 3.85 -4.15
CA ALA A 97 -7.19 4.57 -3.34
C ALA A 97 -6.90 3.89 -2.00
N ILE A 98 -5.63 3.93 -1.58
CA ILE A 98 -5.21 3.66 -0.19
C ILE A 98 -4.96 5.00 0.48
N ARG A 99 -5.56 5.24 1.65
CA ARG A 99 -5.33 6.44 2.45
C ARG A 99 -4.81 6.04 3.82
N ILE A 100 -3.72 6.66 4.26
CA ILE A 100 -3.13 6.45 5.58
C ILE A 100 -3.02 7.81 6.27
N GLY A 101 -3.67 7.95 7.42
CA GLY A 101 -3.66 9.14 8.24
C GLY A 101 -2.31 9.41 8.90
N SER A 102 -2.15 10.60 9.46
CA SER A 102 -0.90 11.06 10.06
C SER A 102 -0.49 10.23 11.29
N ASN A 103 0.82 10.18 11.55
CA ASN A 103 1.46 9.45 12.66
C ASN A 103 1.16 7.94 12.69
N SER A 104 0.74 7.36 11.56
CA SER A 104 0.48 5.94 11.46
C SER A 104 1.73 5.19 10.98
N VAL A 105 1.89 3.96 11.46
CA VAL A 105 3.04 3.10 11.17
C VAL A 105 2.56 1.83 10.47
N VAL A 106 3.20 1.49 9.36
CA VAL A 106 3.03 0.23 8.64
C VAL A 106 4.28 -0.61 8.85
N GLY A 107 4.15 -1.74 9.56
CA GLY A 107 5.26 -2.65 9.85
C GLY A 107 5.85 -3.32 8.61
N ASP A 108 6.96 -4.01 8.82
CA ASP A 108 7.77 -4.63 7.79
C ASP A 108 7.01 -5.76 7.08
N ASN A 109 7.25 -5.97 5.80
CA ASN A 109 6.62 -7.01 4.97
C ASN A 109 5.08 -6.99 4.96
N THR A 110 4.47 -5.87 5.34
CA THR A 110 3.02 -5.71 5.32
C THR A 110 2.52 -5.43 3.91
N SER A 111 1.49 -6.15 3.48
CA SER A 111 0.82 -5.94 2.20
C SER A 111 -0.55 -5.30 2.38
N ILE A 112 -0.78 -4.18 1.70
CA ILE A 112 -2.06 -3.47 1.68
C ILE A 112 -2.55 -3.42 0.24
N GLN A 113 -3.72 -3.98 -0.02
CA GLN A 113 -4.27 -4.07 -1.38
C GLN A 113 -5.74 -3.63 -1.41
N CYS A 114 -6.10 -2.93 -2.48
CA CYS A 114 -7.49 -2.71 -2.87
C CYS A 114 -7.89 -3.67 -4.01
N SER A 115 -9.16 -4.08 -4.06
CA SER A 115 -9.68 -4.91 -5.15
C SER A 115 -10.94 -4.31 -5.76
N ARG A 116 -11.16 -4.51 -7.06
CA ARG A 116 -12.37 -4.12 -7.80
C ARG A 116 -13.68 -4.80 -7.36
N THR A 117 -13.63 -5.78 -6.47
CA THR A 117 -14.81 -6.54 -6.08
C THR A 117 -15.84 -5.64 -5.39
N ARG A 118 -17.10 -5.71 -5.85
CA ARG A 118 -18.24 -5.14 -5.12
C ARG A 118 -18.31 -5.85 -3.77
N LEU A 119 -17.93 -5.15 -2.70
CA LEU A 119 -17.96 -5.72 -1.36
C LEU A 119 -19.40 -6.09 -0.96
N PRO A 120 -19.61 -7.16 -0.18
CA PRO A 120 -20.94 -7.58 0.26
C PRO A 120 -21.67 -6.52 1.10
N THR A 121 -20.96 -5.51 1.62
CA THR A 121 -21.46 -4.54 2.61
C THR A 121 -21.77 -3.12 2.07
N ASN A 122 -21.85 -2.89 0.74
CA ASN A 122 -21.96 -1.53 0.15
C ASN A 122 -20.83 -0.55 0.56
N VAL A 123 -19.78 -1.04 1.22
CA VAL A 123 -18.58 -0.27 1.56
C VAL A 123 -17.76 -0.07 0.28
N LEU A 124 -17.11 1.09 0.15
CA LEU A 124 -16.17 1.33 -0.95
C LEU A 124 -15.03 0.32 -0.86
N ALA A 125 -14.63 -0.26 -1.99
CA ALA A 125 -13.52 -1.23 -2.06
C ALA A 125 -12.14 -0.53 -1.97
N SER A 126 -11.99 0.34 -0.97
CA SER A 126 -10.79 1.14 -0.70
C SER A 126 -10.29 0.84 0.70
N VAL A 127 -8.98 0.98 0.92
CA VAL A 127 -8.41 0.93 2.26
C VAL A 127 -8.28 2.34 2.83
N THR A 128 -8.90 2.57 3.98
CA THR A 128 -8.74 3.81 4.75
C THR A 128 -8.20 3.46 6.12
N ILE A 129 -7.02 4.00 6.44
CA ILE A 129 -6.36 3.89 7.74
C ILE A 129 -6.34 5.29 8.35
N GLY A 130 -6.85 5.41 9.57
CA GLY A 130 -6.91 6.64 10.35
C GLY A 130 -5.54 7.14 10.82
N GLN A 131 -5.59 8.02 11.81
CA GLN A 131 -4.43 8.64 12.47
C GLN A 131 -3.97 7.81 13.67
N ASN A 132 -2.68 7.86 13.97
CA ASN A 132 -2.05 7.13 15.08
C ASN A 132 -2.35 5.62 15.06
N VAL A 133 -2.43 5.03 13.86
CA VAL A 133 -2.66 3.59 13.70
C VAL A 133 -1.32 2.88 13.68
N THR A 134 -1.17 1.85 14.51
CA THR A 134 0.03 1.00 14.50
C THR A 134 -0.32 -0.34 13.86
N ILE A 135 0.30 -0.63 12.71
CA ILE A 135 0.16 -1.91 12.02
C ILE A 135 1.45 -2.69 12.22
N GLY A 136 1.35 -3.87 12.83
CA GLY A 136 2.48 -4.77 13.06
C GLY A 136 3.05 -5.35 11.77
N ASP A 137 4.09 -6.16 11.93
CA ASP A 137 4.83 -6.73 10.80
C ASP A 137 4.06 -7.85 10.11
N SER A 138 4.28 -8.01 8.81
CA SER A 138 3.73 -9.09 7.98
C SER A 138 2.21 -9.17 8.00
N CYS A 139 1.54 -8.02 8.12
CA CYS A 139 0.08 -7.96 8.03
C CYS A 139 -0.38 -8.01 6.57
N ILE A 140 -1.59 -8.52 6.36
CA ILE A 140 -2.26 -8.49 5.05
C ILE A 140 -3.58 -7.76 5.23
N ILE A 141 -3.74 -6.62 4.57
CA ILE A 141 -4.91 -5.74 4.72
C ILE A 141 -5.59 -5.55 3.38
N ASN A 142 -6.85 -5.96 3.29
CA ASN A 142 -7.68 -5.82 2.11
C ASN A 142 -8.91 -4.96 2.41
N ASN A 143 -9.28 -4.07 1.48
CA ASN A 143 -10.56 -3.34 1.41
C ASN A 143 -11.24 -3.02 2.76
N SER A 144 -10.51 -2.45 3.71
CA SER A 144 -10.97 -2.25 5.08
C SER A 144 -10.97 -0.78 5.50
N ILE A 145 -11.79 -0.47 6.50
CA ILE A 145 -11.77 0.82 7.20
C ILE A 145 -11.20 0.57 8.59
N ILE A 146 -10.10 1.25 8.89
CA ILE A 146 -9.42 1.21 10.18
C ILE A 146 -9.42 2.64 10.70
N ASP A 147 -10.15 2.89 11.78
CA ASP A 147 -10.27 4.21 12.40
C ASP A 147 -9.00 4.59 13.18
N ASP A 148 -9.04 5.78 13.79
CA ASP A 148 -7.94 6.35 14.55
C ASP A 148 -7.58 5.52 15.80
N ASN A 149 -6.32 5.62 16.23
CA ASN A 149 -5.80 5.01 17.45
C ASN A 149 -5.98 3.47 17.51
N VAL A 150 -6.01 2.80 16.36
CA VAL A 150 -6.11 1.34 16.29
C VAL A 150 -4.72 0.70 16.34
N THR A 151 -4.59 -0.42 17.05
CA THR A 151 -3.38 -1.26 17.00
C THR A 151 -3.71 -2.61 16.37
N ILE A 152 -2.95 -2.99 15.35
CA ILE A 152 -3.07 -4.26 14.64
C ILE A 152 -1.79 -5.05 14.92
N GLY A 153 -1.92 -6.19 15.60
CA GLY A 153 -0.79 -7.08 15.89
C GLY A 153 -0.18 -7.66 14.62
N SER A 154 1.08 -8.04 14.70
CA SER A 154 1.82 -8.66 13.60
C SER A 154 1.15 -9.94 13.09
N ARG A 155 1.38 -10.27 11.82
CA ARG A 155 0.83 -11.47 11.14
C ARG A 155 -0.70 -11.52 11.13
N THR A 156 -1.35 -10.36 11.20
CA THR A 156 -2.81 -10.26 11.12
C THR A 156 -3.28 -10.21 9.67
N LEU A 157 -4.35 -10.94 9.37
CA LEU A 157 -5.07 -10.89 8.09
C LEU A 157 -6.40 -10.17 8.28
N ILE A 158 -6.60 -9.07 7.56
CA ILE A 158 -7.84 -8.30 7.53
C ILE A 158 -8.49 -8.48 6.16
N LEU A 159 -9.67 -9.10 6.16
CA LEU A 159 -10.41 -9.41 4.96
C LEU A 159 -11.40 -8.30 4.57
N ASP A 160 -11.86 -8.43 3.33
CA ASP A 160 -12.71 -7.50 2.61
C ASP A 160 -13.90 -6.96 3.41
N GLY A 161 -14.03 -5.63 3.48
CA GLY A 161 -15.15 -4.94 4.11
C GLY A 161 -15.13 -4.94 5.63
N ALA A 162 -14.05 -5.41 6.27
CA ALA A 162 -13.88 -5.27 7.72
C ALA A 162 -13.81 -3.80 8.14
N GLN A 163 -14.42 -3.49 9.28
CA GLN A 163 -14.42 -2.17 9.90
C GLN A 163 -13.88 -2.30 11.31
N ILE A 164 -12.79 -1.60 11.60
CA ILE A 164 -12.15 -1.59 12.91
C ILE A 164 -12.30 -0.20 13.48
N GLU A 165 -13.17 -0.06 14.46
CA GLU A 165 -13.49 1.22 15.05
C GLU A 165 -12.39 1.73 15.99
N ARG A 166 -12.48 3.01 16.31
CA ARG A 166 -11.50 3.78 17.07
C ARG A 166 -11.04 3.09 18.35
N GLY A 167 -9.72 3.10 18.59
CA GLY A 167 -9.16 2.62 19.85
C GLY A 167 -9.20 1.10 20.05
N SER A 168 -9.59 0.34 19.01
CA SER A 168 -9.63 -1.13 19.07
C SER A 168 -8.24 -1.73 18.89
N GLN A 169 -8.08 -2.96 19.38
CA GLN A 169 -6.85 -3.72 19.22
C GLN A 169 -7.14 -5.10 18.64
N ILE A 170 -6.35 -5.49 17.64
CA ILE A 170 -6.33 -6.86 17.11
C ILE A 170 -5.03 -7.51 17.57
N ALA A 171 -5.11 -8.66 18.23
CA ALA A 171 -3.93 -9.40 18.66
C ALA A 171 -3.16 -9.96 17.45
N GLU A 172 -1.91 -10.35 17.68
CA GLU A 172 -1.09 -11.02 16.67
C GLU A 172 -1.74 -12.32 16.16
N ASP A 173 -1.33 -12.79 14.98
CA ASP A 173 -1.80 -14.05 14.36
C ASP A 173 -3.34 -14.15 14.20
N SER A 174 -4.00 -13.00 14.08
CA SER A 174 -5.45 -12.93 14.03
C SER A 174 -5.99 -12.84 12.60
N VAL A 175 -7.20 -13.35 12.38
CA VAL A 175 -7.88 -13.26 11.08
C VAL A 175 -9.25 -12.61 11.23
N VAL A 176 -9.38 -11.39 10.73
CA VAL A 176 -10.64 -10.63 10.72
C VAL A 176 -11.46 -11.06 9.50
N PRO A 177 -12.63 -11.71 9.69
CA PRO A 177 -13.43 -12.20 8.58
C PRO A 177 -14.05 -11.05 7.76
N PRO A 178 -14.47 -11.32 6.51
CA PRO A 178 -15.05 -10.30 5.64
C PRO A 178 -16.29 -9.64 6.28
N GLY A 179 -16.40 -8.32 6.15
CA GLY A 179 -17.54 -7.55 6.67
C GLY A 179 -17.62 -7.46 8.20
N ARG A 180 -16.61 -7.95 8.93
CA ARG A 180 -16.64 -7.92 10.40
C ARG A 180 -16.49 -6.50 10.92
N LEU A 181 -17.41 -6.07 11.75
CA LEU A 181 -17.29 -4.87 12.58
C LEU A 181 -16.61 -5.24 13.90
N ILE A 182 -15.50 -4.56 14.21
CA ILE A 182 -14.79 -4.62 15.49
C ILE A 182 -15.13 -3.34 16.25
N PRO A 183 -15.95 -3.42 17.32
CA PRO A 183 -16.39 -2.24 18.05
C PRO A 183 -15.26 -1.53 18.80
N SER A 184 -15.46 -0.22 18.98
CA SER A 184 -14.51 0.70 19.61
C SER A 184 -14.02 0.22 20.97
N GLY A 185 -12.71 0.35 21.23
CA GLY A 185 -12.12 0.06 22.54
C GLY A 185 -12.16 -1.42 22.94
N GLN A 186 -12.23 -2.34 21.98
CA GLN A 186 -12.21 -3.79 22.25
C GLN A 186 -10.92 -4.45 21.80
N LEU A 187 -10.52 -5.51 22.51
CA LEU A 187 -9.46 -6.43 22.12
C LEU A 187 -10.08 -7.67 21.49
N TRP A 188 -9.64 -8.00 20.28
CA TRP A 188 -10.05 -9.17 19.52
C TRP A 188 -8.85 -10.02 19.14
N ALA A 189 -9.01 -11.34 19.17
CA ALA A 189 -7.93 -12.27 18.87
C ALA A 189 -8.43 -13.57 18.23
N GLY A 190 -7.55 -14.23 17.47
CA GLY A 190 -7.76 -15.58 16.95
C GLY A 190 -8.09 -15.64 15.46
N ASN A 191 -8.28 -16.86 14.96
CA ASN A 191 -8.57 -17.16 13.57
C ASN A 191 -9.77 -18.12 13.47
N PRO A 192 -10.99 -17.62 13.21
CA PRO A 192 -11.37 -16.21 13.06
C PRO A 192 -11.36 -15.46 14.41
N VAL A 193 -11.26 -14.13 14.35
CA VAL A 193 -11.23 -13.29 15.56
C VAL A 193 -12.50 -13.42 16.40
N GLN A 194 -12.30 -13.50 17.71
CA GLN A 194 -13.34 -13.45 18.72
C GLN A 194 -13.04 -12.32 19.71
N PHE A 195 -14.11 -11.78 20.31
CA PHE A 195 -13.99 -10.81 21.39
C PHE A 195 -13.27 -11.45 22.57
N VAL A 196 -12.22 -10.79 23.06
CA VAL A 196 -11.47 -11.23 24.25
C VAL A 196 -11.92 -10.44 25.47
N ARG A 197 -11.85 -9.11 25.38
CA ARG A 197 -12.19 -8.18 26.47
C ARG A 197 -12.29 -6.75 25.97
N ASN A 198 -12.85 -5.88 26.81
CA ASN A 198 -12.73 -4.44 26.63
C ASN A 198 -11.33 -3.96 27.02
N LEU A 199 -10.87 -2.89 26.38
CA LEU A 199 -9.63 -2.22 26.69
C LEU A 199 -9.85 -1.18 27.79
N ASN A 200 -8.85 -1.03 28.64
CA ASN A 200 -8.84 0.05 29.63
C ASN A 200 -8.41 1.36 28.96
N GLU A 201 -8.76 2.51 29.54
CA GLU A 201 -8.39 3.84 29.01
C GLU A 201 -6.88 4.00 28.75
N LYS A 202 -6.04 3.36 29.58
CA LYS A 202 -4.57 3.34 29.41
C LYS A 202 -4.09 2.62 28.14
N GLN A 203 -4.92 1.77 27.54
CA GLN A 203 -4.57 0.99 26.36
C GLN A 203 -5.15 1.59 25.06
N ILE A 204 -6.08 2.54 25.17
CA ILE A 204 -6.76 3.18 24.03
C ILE A 204 -6.00 4.44 23.55
N ASN A 205 -5.06 4.94 24.36
CA ASN A 205 -4.28 6.16 24.15
C ASN A 205 -2.83 5.86 23.78
#